data_AF-A0A2R7MFI1-F1
#
_entry.id   AF-A0A2R7MFI1-F1
#
_cell.length_a   1.000
_cell.length_b   1.000
_cell.length_c   1.000
_cell.angle_alpha   90.00
_cell.angle_beta   90.00
_cell.angle_gamma   90.00
#
_symmetry.space_group_name_H-M   'P 1'
#
loop_
_entity.id
_entity.type
_entity.pdbx_description
1 polymer ?
#
loop_
_entity_poly.entity_id
_entity_poly.type
_entity_poly.pdbx_seq_one_letter_code
_entity_poly.pdbx_strand_id
1 'polypeptide(L)'
;MKRALLLPVVVAVTATLALAGCAPETSSTPLGDASAAVAPSPTESPMEGALPPTFVAPDELEGTDVKVLLGTALVLTVPDASEAEWTGTTADVAIAEFSPGGPSEGAVFRPGFLVREVGTTAATLTGADGRTISFTITVVPY
;
A
#
# COMPACT_ATOMS: atom_id res chain seq x y z
N MET A 1 -2.68 -2.44 51.92
CA MET A 1 -3.88 -1.74 52.43
C MET A 1 -5.06 -2.13 51.54
N LYS A 2 -6.11 -2.73 52.12
CA LYS A 2 -7.33 -3.19 51.43
C LYS A 2 -8.41 -2.12 51.54
N ARG A 3 -9.03 -1.69 50.44
CA ARG A 3 -10.40 -1.11 50.37
C ARG A 3 -10.95 -1.35 48.95
N ALA A 4 -11.85 -2.32 48.78
CA ALA A 4 -13.32 -2.21 48.81
C ALA A 4 -13.85 -1.73 47.44
N LEU A 5 -14.21 -2.63 46.52
CA LEU A 5 -15.50 -3.32 46.36
C LEU A 5 -16.68 -2.34 46.20
N LEU A 6 -17.33 -2.35 45.02
CA LEU A 6 -18.78 -2.25 44.80
C LEU A 6 -19.11 -2.21 43.29
N LEU A 7 -19.47 -3.37 42.72
CA LEU A 7 -20.51 -3.53 41.69
C LEU A 7 -21.90 -3.47 42.41
N PRO A 8 -23.10 -3.39 41.77
CA PRO A 8 -23.54 -3.89 40.44
C PRO A 8 -24.47 -2.91 39.66
N VAL A 9 -24.92 -3.17 38.42
CA VAL A 9 -26.26 -3.71 38.01
C VAL A 9 -26.35 -3.49 36.48
N VAL A 10 -26.30 -4.53 35.62
CA VAL A 10 -27.40 -5.33 35.00
C VAL A 10 -28.45 -4.51 34.21
N VAL A 11 -28.71 -4.96 32.97
CA VAL A 11 -29.94 -4.86 32.10
C VAL A 11 -29.49 -4.51 30.66
N ALA A 12 -29.96 -5.10 29.56
CA ALA A 12 -30.60 -6.38 29.25
C ALA A 12 -30.54 -6.58 27.72
N VAL A 13 -30.56 -7.86 27.33
CA VAL A 13 -30.83 -8.49 26.03
C VAL A 13 -31.81 -7.75 25.11
N THR A 14 -31.47 -7.63 23.82
CA THR A 14 -32.35 -8.03 22.70
C THR A 14 -31.54 -8.53 21.51
N ALA A 15 -31.77 -9.80 21.16
CA ALA A 15 -31.31 -10.43 19.94
C ALA A 15 -32.37 -10.24 18.85
N THR A 16 -31.97 -9.86 17.63
CA THR A 16 -32.75 -10.06 16.40
C THR A 16 -31.85 -10.59 15.30
N LEU A 17 -31.86 -11.92 15.13
CA LEU A 17 -31.41 -12.60 13.93
C LEU A 17 -32.41 -12.32 12.81
N ALA A 18 -31.94 -11.79 11.68
CA ALA A 18 -32.67 -11.80 10.42
C ALA A 18 -31.80 -12.50 9.36
N LEU A 19 -32.01 -13.82 9.19
CA LEU A 19 -31.54 -14.55 8.02
C LEU A 19 -32.50 -14.27 6.86
N ALA A 20 -32.19 -13.29 6.02
CA ALA A 20 -32.77 -13.16 4.69
C ALA A 20 -31.87 -13.90 3.70
N GLY A 21 -32.12 -15.20 3.53
CA GLY A 21 -31.59 -15.96 2.41
C GLY A 21 -32.33 -15.54 1.14
N CYS A 22 -31.63 -14.87 0.23
CA CYS A 22 -32.12 -14.57 -1.11
C CYS A 22 -31.27 -15.36 -2.10
N ALA A 23 -31.81 -16.47 -2.59
CA ALA A 23 -31.25 -17.21 -3.70
C ALA A 23 -31.60 -16.47 -5.01
N PRO A 24 -30.65 -16.20 -5.91
CA PRO A 24 -31.01 -15.88 -7.28
C PRO A 24 -31.36 -17.17 -8.03
N GLU A 25 -32.61 -17.21 -8.46
CA GLU A 25 -33.23 -18.23 -9.29
C GLU A 25 -32.54 -18.33 -10.65
N THR A 26 -32.16 -19.55 -11.02
CA THR A 26 -31.84 -19.96 -12.40
C THR A 26 -33.03 -19.65 -13.30
N SER A 27 -32.92 -18.60 -14.12
CA SER A 27 -33.81 -18.35 -15.26
C SER A 27 -33.08 -18.74 -16.54
N SER A 28 -33.54 -19.84 -17.12
CA SER A 28 -33.12 -20.33 -18.42
C SER A 28 -33.81 -19.57 -19.55
N THR A 29 -33.11 -19.45 -20.69
CA THR A 29 -33.59 -19.26 -22.09
C THR A 29 -33.96 -17.82 -22.51
N PRO A 30 -33.71 -17.36 -23.77
CA PRO A 30 -33.32 -18.11 -24.98
C PRO A 30 -32.09 -17.61 -25.77
N LEU A 31 -31.61 -18.48 -26.67
CA LEU A 31 -30.79 -18.13 -27.84
C LEU A 31 -31.56 -17.10 -28.69
N GLY A 32 -31.00 -15.90 -28.80
CA GLY A 32 -31.50 -14.80 -29.63
C GLY A 32 -30.38 -14.27 -30.53
N ASP A 33 -30.55 -14.58 -31.80
CA ASP A 33 -29.96 -14.10 -33.05
C ASP A 33 -29.01 -12.88 -33.03
N ALA A 34 -27.96 -12.99 -33.84
CA ALA A 34 -26.91 -12.02 -34.05
C ALA A 34 -27.40 -10.73 -34.73
N SER A 35 -27.09 -9.57 -34.14
CA SER A 35 -26.94 -8.32 -34.87
C SER A 35 -25.69 -7.62 -34.38
N ALA A 36 -24.63 -7.68 -35.20
CA ALA A 36 -23.34 -7.06 -34.94
C ALA A 36 -23.48 -5.53 -35.02
N ALA A 37 -23.78 -4.91 -33.89
CA ALA A 37 -23.49 -3.50 -33.69
C ALA A 37 -21.97 -3.37 -33.48
N VAL A 38 -21.24 -2.95 -34.52
CA VAL A 38 -19.85 -2.52 -34.40
C VAL A 38 -19.87 -1.25 -33.55
N ALA A 39 -19.65 -1.42 -32.24
CA ALA A 39 -19.37 -0.31 -31.35
C ALA A 39 -18.09 0.39 -31.84
N PRO A 40 -18.05 1.73 -31.91
CA PRO A 40 -16.80 2.42 -32.15
C PRO A 40 -15.84 2.03 -31.02
N SER A 41 -14.69 1.44 -31.39
CA SER A 41 -13.59 1.21 -30.44
C SER A 41 -13.26 2.54 -29.76
N PRO A 42 -13.13 2.59 -28.44
CA PRO A 42 -12.63 3.79 -27.80
C PRO A 42 -11.23 4.07 -28.37
N THR A 43 -11.08 5.20 -29.05
CA THR A 43 -9.76 5.78 -29.31
C THR A 43 -9.16 6.06 -27.94
N GLU A 44 -8.19 5.23 -27.53
CA GLU A 44 -7.31 5.52 -26.41
C GLU A 44 -6.61 6.84 -26.73
N SER A 45 -7.11 7.93 -26.14
CA SER A 45 -6.33 9.15 -26.03
C SER A 45 -5.08 8.78 -25.21
N PRO A 46 -3.88 9.24 -25.57
CA PRO A 46 -2.71 9.04 -24.74
C PRO A 46 -2.99 9.74 -23.41
N MET A 47 -3.45 8.96 -22.43
CA MET A 47 -3.42 9.36 -21.05
C MET A 47 -1.93 9.49 -20.76
N GLU A 48 -1.47 10.68 -20.40
CA GLU A 48 -0.14 10.86 -19.83
C GLU A 48 -0.09 9.97 -18.58
N GLY A 49 0.36 8.73 -18.78
CA GLY A 49 0.27 7.67 -17.79
C GLY A 49 1.21 7.97 -16.64
N ALA A 50 0.75 7.75 -15.41
CA ALA A 50 1.61 7.82 -14.23
C ALA A 50 2.80 6.87 -14.41
N LEU A 51 4.00 7.36 -14.09
CA LEU A 51 5.21 6.57 -14.18
C LEU A 51 5.20 5.44 -13.15
N PRO A 52 5.71 4.26 -13.51
CA PRO A 52 5.83 3.18 -12.54
C PRO A 52 6.84 3.55 -11.45
N PRO A 53 6.59 3.14 -10.20
CA PRO A 53 7.58 3.27 -9.15
C PRO A 53 8.75 2.29 -9.35
N THR A 54 9.85 2.56 -8.66
CA THR A 54 11.00 1.65 -8.59
C THR A 54 10.78 0.66 -7.46
N PHE A 55 10.79 -0.64 -7.74
CA PHE A 55 10.67 -1.68 -6.71
C PHE A 55 12.04 -2.29 -6.40
N VAL A 56 12.33 -2.53 -5.12
CA VAL A 56 13.59 -3.15 -4.67
C VAL A 56 13.38 -3.98 -3.40
N ALA A 57 14.09 -5.10 -3.26
CA ALA A 57 14.08 -5.85 -2.00
C ALA A 57 15.06 -5.22 -0.99
N PRO A 58 14.76 -5.22 0.33
CA PRO A 58 15.68 -4.69 1.34
C PRO A 58 17.10 -5.26 1.30
N ASP A 59 17.25 -6.56 1.04
CA ASP A 59 18.56 -7.23 0.98
C ASP A 59 19.44 -6.76 -0.20
N GLU A 60 18.85 -6.09 -1.20
CA GLU A 60 19.56 -5.54 -2.35
C GLU A 60 20.04 -4.10 -2.11
N LEU A 61 19.66 -3.47 -1.00
CA LEU A 61 19.94 -2.06 -0.75
C LEU A 61 21.31 -1.81 -0.10
N GLU A 62 21.83 -2.74 0.70
CA GLU A 62 23.01 -2.50 1.53
C GLU A 62 24.21 -2.01 0.71
N GLY A 63 24.68 -0.80 1.03
CA GLY A 63 25.82 -0.16 0.37
C GLY A 63 25.58 0.27 -1.09
N THR A 64 24.34 0.21 -1.57
CA THR A 64 24.00 0.56 -2.96
C THR A 64 23.60 2.03 -3.11
N ASP A 65 23.69 2.50 -4.36
CA ASP A 65 23.11 3.77 -4.81
C ASP A 65 21.91 3.48 -5.71
N VAL A 66 20.71 3.81 -5.24
CA VAL A 66 19.46 3.56 -5.96
C VAL A 66 19.02 4.82 -6.66
N LYS A 67 18.88 4.73 -7.98
CA LYS A 67 18.37 5.84 -8.80
C LYS A 67 16.85 5.80 -8.89
N VAL A 68 16.21 6.91 -8.58
CA VAL A 68 14.75 7.06 -8.61
C VAL A 68 14.37 8.30 -9.43
N LEU A 69 13.35 8.18 -10.28
CA LEU A 69 12.86 9.30 -11.07
C LEU A 69 12.03 10.25 -10.21
N LEU A 70 12.24 11.56 -10.34
CA LEU A 70 11.39 12.57 -9.73
C LEU A 70 9.92 12.37 -10.16
N GLY A 71 8.99 12.44 -9.22
CA GLY A 71 7.57 12.16 -9.46
C GLY A 71 7.19 10.68 -9.35
N THR A 72 8.15 9.80 -9.03
CA THR A 72 7.89 8.39 -8.69
C THR A 72 8.17 8.11 -7.20
N ALA A 73 8.29 6.85 -6.81
CA ALA A 73 8.68 6.44 -5.48
C ALA A 73 9.60 5.23 -5.54
N LEU A 74 10.41 5.05 -4.49
CA LEU A 74 11.07 3.79 -4.21
C LEU A 74 10.16 2.96 -3.31
N VAL A 75 9.73 1.80 -3.76
CA VAL A 75 8.83 0.89 -3.02
C VAL A 75 9.59 -0.36 -2.63
N LEU A 76 9.49 -0.75 -1.37
CA LEU A 76 10.18 -1.91 -0.82
C LEU A 76 9.33 -3.17 -1.00
N THR A 77 9.93 -4.20 -1.58
CA THR A 77 9.33 -5.54 -1.70
C THR A 77 9.62 -6.31 -0.42
N VAL A 78 8.77 -6.11 0.58
CA VAL A 78 8.85 -6.79 1.88
C VAL A 78 7.90 -8.00 1.94
N PRO A 79 8.11 -8.96 2.85
CA PRO A 79 7.15 -10.04 3.06
C PRO A 79 5.76 -9.52 3.43
N ASP A 80 4.72 -10.22 2.99
CA ASP A 80 3.35 -9.89 3.38
C ASP A 80 3.17 -9.97 4.89
N ALA A 81 2.32 -9.10 5.44
CA ALA A 81 2.07 -8.90 6.86
C ALA A 81 3.24 -8.29 7.66
N SER A 82 4.38 -8.01 7.03
CA SER A 82 5.51 -7.28 7.67
C SER A 82 5.53 -5.79 7.31
N GLU A 83 4.62 -5.29 6.47
CA GLU A 83 4.70 -3.95 5.88
C GLU A 83 4.78 -2.82 6.91
N ALA A 84 4.09 -2.98 8.04
CA ALA A 84 4.04 -2.00 9.12
C ALA A 84 5.24 -2.06 10.07
N GLU A 85 6.11 -3.08 9.94
CA GLU A 85 7.24 -3.31 10.85
C GLU A 85 8.52 -2.61 10.40
N TRP A 86 8.53 -2.04 9.19
CA TRP A 86 9.67 -1.36 8.62
C TRP A 86 9.67 0.12 8.97
N THR A 87 10.84 0.64 9.35
CA THR A 87 11.08 2.06 9.58
C THR A 87 12.25 2.54 8.75
N GLY A 88 12.23 3.79 8.33
CA GLY A 88 13.33 4.36 7.57
C GLY A 88 13.53 5.84 7.84
N THR A 89 14.73 6.32 7.54
CA THR A 89 15.10 7.73 7.65
C THR A 89 16.02 8.11 6.51
N THR A 90 16.02 9.39 6.17
CA THR A 90 16.95 10.00 5.22
C THR A 90 17.75 11.09 5.92
N ALA A 91 18.96 11.33 5.44
CA ALA A 91 19.77 12.46 5.92
C ALA A 91 19.14 13.81 5.49
N ASP A 92 18.47 13.84 4.33
CA ASP A 92 17.74 15.00 3.83
C ASP A 92 16.32 14.62 3.40
N VAL A 93 15.34 15.00 4.22
CA VAL A 93 13.91 14.77 3.97
C VAL A 93 13.35 15.64 2.84
N ALA A 94 14.05 16.71 2.44
CA ALA A 94 13.64 17.52 1.28
C ALA A 94 13.92 16.80 -0.04
N ILE A 95 14.87 15.86 -0.07
CA ILE A 95 15.20 15.04 -1.24
C ILE A 95 14.33 13.79 -1.30
N ALA A 96 14.26 13.04 -0.20
CA ALA A 96 13.42 11.85 -0.10
C ALA A 96 12.93 11.65 1.34
N GLU A 97 11.69 11.21 1.51
CA GLU A 97 11.08 10.97 2.83
C GLU A 97 10.57 9.54 2.93
N PHE A 98 10.81 8.90 4.08
CA PHE A 98 10.29 7.56 4.32
C PHE A 98 8.77 7.58 4.48
N SER A 99 8.10 6.66 3.76
CA SER A 99 6.68 6.38 3.92
C SER A 99 6.51 5.01 4.56
N PRO A 100 5.92 4.92 5.78
CA PRO A 100 5.65 3.63 6.40
C PRO A 100 4.62 2.84 5.59
N GLY A 101 4.75 1.52 5.63
CA GLY A 101 3.76 0.61 5.08
C GLY A 101 2.67 0.26 6.08
N GLY A 102 1.84 -0.72 5.71
CA GLY A 102 0.79 -1.28 6.56
C GLY A 102 -0.62 -0.98 6.08
N PRO A 103 -1.63 -1.43 6.85
CA PRO A 103 -3.03 -1.23 6.51
C PRO A 103 -3.43 0.25 6.64
N SER A 104 -4.08 0.79 5.62
CA SER A 104 -4.67 2.12 5.61
C SER A 104 -5.87 2.17 4.67
N GLU A 105 -6.98 2.78 5.09
CA GLU A 105 -8.19 2.98 4.26
C GLU A 105 -8.70 1.71 3.54
N GLY A 106 -8.60 0.54 4.18
CA GLY A 106 -9.05 -0.73 3.60
C GLY A 106 -8.10 -1.37 2.58
N ALA A 107 -6.90 -0.80 2.38
CA ALA A 107 -5.81 -1.38 1.59
C ALA A 107 -4.57 -1.64 2.46
N VAL A 108 -3.60 -2.40 1.93
CA VAL A 108 -2.28 -2.58 2.54
C VAL A 108 -1.24 -1.92 1.64
N PHE A 109 -0.47 -0.99 2.21
CA PHE A 109 0.59 -0.27 1.51
C PHE A 109 1.94 -0.89 1.83
N ARG A 110 2.82 -0.96 0.83
CA ARG A 110 4.22 -1.34 1.02
C ARG A 110 5.01 -0.12 1.55
N PRO A 111 5.99 -0.33 2.44
CA PRO A 111 6.87 0.75 2.88
C PRO A 111 7.77 1.22 1.73
N GLY A 112 8.32 2.42 1.85
CA GLY A 112 9.16 2.99 0.79
C GLY A 112 9.68 4.39 1.08
N PHE A 113 10.19 5.04 0.03
CA PHE A 113 10.66 6.42 0.06
C PHE A 113 9.98 7.23 -1.04
N LEU A 114 9.31 8.30 -0.66
CA LEU A 114 8.73 9.29 -1.55
C LEU A 114 9.83 10.28 -1.94
N VAL A 115 10.12 10.42 -3.23
CA VAL A 115 11.10 11.41 -3.70
C VAL A 115 10.44 12.77 -3.91
N ARG A 116 11.16 13.83 -3.55
CA ARG A 116 10.62 15.20 -3.47
C ARG A 116 11.40 16.19 -4.32
N GLU A 117 12.73 16.05 -4.39
CA GLU A 117 13.62 16.95 -5.12
C GLU A 117 14.77 16.17 -5.78
N VAL A 118 15.28 16.68 -6.91
CA VAL A 118 16.50 16.14 -7.54
C VAL A 118 17.69 16.35 -6.62
N GLY A 119 18.45 15.29 -6.38
CA GLY A 119 19.54 15.34 -5.42
C GLY A 119 20.03 13.96 -5.01
N THR A 120 20.83 13.91 -3.96
CA THR A 120 21.30 12.65 -3.39
C THR A 120 21.26 12.72 -1.88
N THR A 121 20.68 11.72 -1.22
CA THR A 121 20.61 11.62 0.23
C THR A 121 21.01 10.22 0.69
N ALA A 122 21.73 10.13 1.81
CA ALA A 122 21.87 8.87 2.52
C ALA A 122 20.51 8.46 3.12
N ALA A 123 20.26 7.16 3.18
CA ALA A 123 19.06 6.57 3.74
C ALA A 123 19.41 5.35 4.59
N THR A 124 18.58 5.11 5.60
CA THR A 124 18.63 3.89 6.41
C THR A 124 17.26 3.27 6.48
N LEU A 125 17.21 1.95 6.47
CA LEU A 125 16.01 1.13 6.59
C LEU A 125 16.23 0.13 7.73
N THR A 126 15.27 -0.01 8.62
CA THR A 126 15.32 -0.98 9.73
C THR A 126 14.10 -1.90 9.69
N GLY A 127 14.36 -3.20 9.66
CA GLY A 127 13.31 -4.23 9.69
C GLY A 127 12.93 -4.66 11.11
N ALA A 128 11.94 -5.55 11.22
CA ALA A 128 11.41 -6.05 12.49
C ALA A 128 12.46 -6.78 13.36
N ASP A 129 13.46 -7.37 12.73
CA ASP A 129 14.58 -8.06 13.39
C ASP A 129 15.64 -7.08 13.95
N GLY A 130 15.44 -5.77 13.76
CA GLY A 130 16.36 -4.72 14.17
C GLY A 130 17.58 -4.58 13.26
N ARG A 131 17.65 -5.30 12.13
CA ARG A 131 18.71 -5.11 11.14
C ARG A 131 18.54 -3.75 10.49
N THR A 132 19.57 -2.91 10.58
CA THR A 132 19.65 -1.64 9.86
C THR A 132 20.44 -1.83 8.57
N ILE A 133 19.88 -1.35 7.47
CA ILE A 133 20.42 -1.36 6.12
C ILE A 133 20.72 0.08 5.74
N SER A 134 21.93 0.35 5.25
CA SER A 134 22.37 1.70 4.86
C SER A 134 22.61 1.78 3.36
N PHE A 135 22.08 2.82 2.72
CA PHE A 135 22.15 2.98 1.26
C PHE A 135 22.03 4.45 0.86
N THR A 136 22.17 4.73 -0.42
CA THR A 136 22.04 6.08 -1.00
C THR A 136 20.87 6.12 -1.97
N ILE A 137 20.12 7.21 -1.94
CA ILE A 137 19.05 7.51 -2.92
C ILE A 137 19.52 8.68 -3.77
N THR A 138 19.66 8.46 -5.07
CA THR A 138 19.88 9.52 -6.06
C THR A 138 18.60 9.76 -6.85
N VAL A 139 18.05 10.95 -6.71
CA VAL A 139 16.86 11.39 -7.44
C VAL A 139 17.30 12.11 -8.71
N VAL A 140 16.77 11.67 -9.86
CA VAL A 140 17.06 12.23 -11.17
C VAL A 140 15.78 12.77 -11.82
N PRO A 141 15.87 13.77 -12.73
CA PRO A 141 14.71 14.27 -13.46
C PRO A 141 14.07 13.18 -14.34
N TYR A 142 12.76 13.31 -14.58
CA TYR A 142 11.98 12.50 -15.53
C TYR A 142 12.20 12.95 -16.98
#